data_AF-A0A4Q5QZ03-F1
#
_entry.id   AF-A0A4Q5QZ03-F1
#
_cell.length_a   1.000
_cell.length_b   1.000
_cell.length_c   1.000
_cell.angle_alpha   90.00
_cell.angle_beta   90.00
_cell.angle_gamma   90.00
#
_symmetry.space_group_name_H-M   'P 1'
#
loop_
_entity.id
_entity.type
_entity.pdbx_description
1 polymer ?
#
loop_
_entity_poly.entity_id
_entity_poly.type
_entity_poly.pdbx_seq_one_letter_code
_entity_poly.pdbx_strand_id
1 'polypeptide(L)'
;MTDTLRRRRWPYVIGAIVAAIVIFAVVFRWDWLIPLIEPRASAALGRPVTIGHLHVTLGRVVRVVADDVTIGNPAGFESDKPFATAEHLTADVEALTFIKER
;
A
#
# COMPACT_ATOMS: atom_id res chain seq x y z
N MET A 1 -0.35 52.53 -0.67
CA MET A 1 -0.92 52.08 0.61
C MET A 1 -0.53 50.62 0.73
N THR A 2 0.30 50.31 1.73
CA THR A 2 1.24 49.18 1.77
C THR A 2 0.59 47.81 1.66
N ASP A 3 1.01 47.03 0.66
CA ASP A 3 0.77 45.60 0.56
C ASP A 3 1.27 44.91 1.82
N THR A 4 0.33 44.52 2.68
CA THR A 4 0.62 43.63 3.78
C THR A 4 0.80 42.24 3.19
N LEU A 5 2.03 41.94 2.77
CA LEU A 5 2.50 40.57 2.61
C LEU A 5 2.51 39.93 4.00
N ARG A 6 1.31 39.62 4.50
CA ARG A 6 1.08 38.79 5.65
C ARG A 6 1.85 37.53 5.35
N ARG A 7 2.99 37.32 6.01
CA ARG A 7 3.78 36.10 5.97
C ARG A 7 2.85 34.98 6.40
N ARG A 8 2.11 34.44 5.43
CA ARG A 8 1.09 33.43 5.63
C ARG A 8 1.91 32.23 6.05
N ARG A 9 1.90 31.90 7.35
CA ARG A 9 2.67 30.79 7.95
C ARG A 9 2.05 29.43 7.64
N TRP A 10 0.83 29.42 7.11
CA TRP A 10 0.09 28.22 6.71
C TRP A 10 0.79 27.28 5.71
N PRO A 11 1.55 27.72 4.68
CA PRO A 11 2.26 26.79 3.80
C PRO A 11 3.37 26.05 4.54
N TYR A 12 3.98 26.64 5.58
CA TYR A 12 4.96 25.94 6.41
C TYR A 12 4.29 24.89 7.30
N VAL A 13 3.10 25.17 7.82
CA VAL A 13 2.32 24.20 8.62
C VAL A 13 1.87 23.03 7.75
N ILE A 14 1.33 23.32 6.55
CA ILE A 14 0.94 22.27 5.59
C ILE A 14 2.16 21.46 5.16
N GLY A 15 3.28 22.13 4.83
CA GLY A 15 4.52 21.45 4.48
C GLY A 15 5.04 20.54 5.60
N ALA A 16 4.98 20.99 6.85
CA ALA A 16 5.37 20.18 8.01
C ALA A 16 4.46 18.95 8.20
N ILE A 17 3.14 19.10 8.02
CA ILE A 17 2.19 17.98 8.11
C ILE A 17 2.46 16.96 6.99
N VAL A 18 2.64 17.41 5.76
CA VAL A 18 2.94 16.53 4.62
C VAL A 18 4.27 15.81 4.85
N ALA A 19 5.31 16.52 5.29
CA ALA A 19 6.60 15.92 5.60
C ALA A 19 6.49 14.87 6.72
N ALA A 20 5.73 15.14 7.77
CA ALA A 20 5.49 14.19 8.86
C ALA A 20 4.77 12.93 8.37
N ILE A 21 3.76 13.06 7.51
CA ILE A 21 3.06 11.91 6.90
C ILE A 21 4.01 11.09 6.04
N VAL A 22 4.84 11.74 5.22
CA VAL A 22 5.83 11.04 4.38
C VAL A 22 6.84 10.30 5.24
N ILE A 23 7.40 10.95 6.28
CA ILE A 23 8.35 10.31 7.20
C ILE A 23 7.69 9.11 7.86
N PHE A 24 6.50 9.29 8.44
CA PHE A 24 5.76 8.22 9.09
C PHE A 24 5.58 7.04 8.13
N ALA A 25 5.10 7.30 6.92
CA ALA A 25 4.80 6.23 5.98
C ALA A 25 6.06 5.53 5.43
N VAL A 26 7.22 6.19 5.42
CA VAL A 26 8.51 5.57 5.07
C VAL A 26 9.03 4.67 6.20
N VAL A 27 8.87 5.08 7.47
CA VAL A 27 9.37 4.30 8.63
C VAL A 27 8.36 3.27 9.14
N PHE A 28 7.10 3.41 8.75
CA PHE A 28 6.02 2.54 9.19
C PHE A 28 6.14 1.17 8.54
N ARG A 29 5.97 0.12 9.35
CA ARG A 29 5.99 -1.27 8.87
C ARG A 29 4.67 -1.61 8.19
N TRP A 30 4.72 -1.78 6.89
CA TRP A 30 3.55 -2.10 6.08
C TRP A 30 3.03 -3.53 6.28
N ASP A 31 3.84 -4.44 6.82
CA ASP A 31 3.40 -5.80 7.21
C ASP A 31 2.18 -5.79 8.13
N TRP A 32 2.00 -4.74 8.93
CA TRP A 32 0.82 -4.63 9.81
C TRP A 32 -0.50 -4.60 9.03
N LEU A 33 -0.46 -4.24 7.74
CA LEU A 33 -1.62 -4.24 6.86
C LEU A 33 -2.00 -5.64 6.38
N ILE A 34 -1.06 -6.60 6.31
CA ILE A 34 -1.29 -7.98 5.85
C ILE A 34 -2.59 -8.60 6.41
N PRO A 35 -2.84 -8.66 7.73
CA PRO A 35 -4.06 -9.27 8.28
C PRO A 35 -5.35 -8.55 7.86
N LEU A 36 -5.28 -7.31 7.36
CA LEU A 36 -6.42 -6.59 6.81
C LEU A 36 -6.65 -6.92 5.32
N ILE A 37 -5.61 -7.22 4.56
CA ILE A 37 -5.70 -7.46 3.10
C ILE A 37 -5.96 -8.93 2.80
N GLU A 38 -5.36 -9.86 3.54
CA GLU A 38 -5.50 -11.31 3.31
C GLU A 38 -6.96 -11.78 3.28
N PRO A 39 -7.86 -11.36 4.21
CA PRO A 39 -9.27 -11.78 4.15
C PRO A 39 -9.98 -11.24 2.91
N ARG A 40 -9.62 -10.03 2.45
CA ARG A 40 -10.21 -9.42 1.25
C ARG A 40 -9.71 -10.09 -0.02
N ALA A 41 -8.41 -10.36 -0.10
CA ALA A 41 -7.82 -11.10 -1.20
C ALA A 41 -8.40 -12.52 -1.26
N SER A 42 -8.56 -13.16 -0.10
CA SER A 42 -9.14 -14.50 -0.01
C SER A 42 -10.61 -14.52 -0.44
N ALA A 43 -11.39 -13.51 -0.04
CA ALA A 43 -12.77 -13.36 -0.48
C ALA A 43 -12.88 -13.07 -1.98
N ALA A 44 -11.98 -12.24 -2.54
CA ALA A 44 -11.97 -11.91 -3.96
C ALA A 44 -11.55 -13.11 -4.84
N LEU A 45 -10.60 -13.92 -4.35
CA LEU A 45 -10.10 -15.11 -5.06
C LEU A 45 -10.90 -16.38 -4.73
N GLY A 46 -11.77 -16.34 -3.73
CA GLY A 46 -12.56 -17.48 -3.25
C GLY A 46 -11.72 -18.59 -2.61
N ARG A 47 -10.48 -18.29 -2.21
CA ARG A 47 -9.47 -19.25 -1.73
C ARG A 47 -8.61 -18.60 -0.65
N PRO A 48 -8.01 -19.36 0.28
CA PRO A 48 -7.11 -18.78 1.27
C PRO A 48 -5.88 -18.17 0.57
N VAL A 49 -5.59 -16.91 0.88
CA VAL A 49 -4.44 -16.17 0.38
C VAL A 49 -3.59 -15.74 1.58
N THR A 50 -2.31 -16.08 1.54
CA THR A 50 -1.33 -15.70 2.55
C THR A 50 -0.24 -14.86 1.91
N ILE A 51 0.16 -13.79 2.59
CA ILE A 51 1.20 -12.85 2.14
C ILE A 51 2.30 -12.83 3.20
N GLY A 52 3.55 -13.12 2.80
CA GLY A 52 4.67 -13.14 3.74
C GLY A 52 5.10 -11.73 4.16
N HIS A 53 5.40 -10.88 3.18
CA HIS A 53 5.89 -9.53 3.42
C HIS A 53 5.21 -8.49 2.55
N LEU A 54 5.00 -7.30 3.11
CA LEU A 54 4.43 -6.18 2.37
C LEU A 54 5.38 -4.99 2.42
N HIS A 55 5.82 -4.56 1.24
CA HIS A 55 6.67 -3.40 1.05
C HIS A 55 5.90 -2.34 0.26
N VAL A 56 5.82 -1.12 0.80
CA VAL A 56 5.23 0.02 0.08
C VAL A 56 6.28 1.10 -0.08
N THR A 57 6.58 1.43 -1.33
CA THR A 57 7.47 2.53 -1.67
C THR A 57 6.65 3.72 -2.12
N LEU A 58 6.69 4.79 -1.31
CA LEU A 58 6.02 6.05 -1.61
C LEU A 58 6.97 6.94 -2.41
N GLY A 59 6.83 6.92 -3.74
CA GLY A 59 7.53 7.81 -4.67
C GLY A 59 6.55 8.58 -5.56
N ARG A 60 6.98 8.97 -6.76
CA ARG A 60 6.09 9.51 -7.81
C ARG A 60 4.98 8.51 -8.17
N VAL A 61 5.34 7.23 -8.17
CA VAL A 61 4.43 6.09 -8.31
C VAL A 61 4.42 5.40 -6.95
N VAL A 62 3.24 5.11 -6.44
CA VAL A 62 3.07 4.31 -5.23
C VAL A 62 3.23 2.87 -5.65
N ARG A 63 4.37 2.27 -5.29
CA ARG A 63 4.65 0.87 -5.59
C ARG A 63 4.34 0.03 -4.36
N VAL A 64 3.41 -0.91 -4.50
CA VAL A 64 3.08 -1.90 -3.48
C VAL A 64 3.65 -3.24 -3.95
N VAL A 65 4.47 -3.85 -3.11
CA VAL A 65 5.12 -5.13 -3.35
C VAL A 65 4.66 -6.09 -2.26
N ALA A 66 4.13 -7.24 -2.67
CA ALA A 66 3.81 -8.36 -1.80
C ALA A 66 4.74 -9.52 -2.16
N ASP A 67 5.54 -9.96 -1.20
CA ASP A 67 6.47 -11.08 -1.35
C ASP A 67 5.86 -12.35 -0.74
N ASP A 68 6.25 -13.51 -1.27
CA ASP A 68 5.86 -14.84 -0.80
C ASP A 68 4.34 -15.06 -0.75
N VAL A 69 3.65 -14.66 -1.82
CA VAL A 69 2.18 -14.80 -1.90
C VAL A 69 1.81 -16.23 -2.26
N THR A 70 1.05 -16.87 -1.36
CA THR A 70 0.55 -18.23 -1.54
C THR A 70 -0.96 -18.22 -1.68
N ILE A 71 -1.45 -18.76 -2.79
CA ILE A 71 -2.88 -19.04 -3.00
C ILE A 71 -3.10 -20.51 -2.69
N GLY A 72 -3.66 -20.77 -1.51
CA GLY A 72 -3.94 -22.11 -1.03
C GLY A 72 -5.15 -22.75 -1.73
N ASN A 73 -5.35 -24.03 -1.42
CA ASN A 73 -6.49 -24.79 -1.89
C ASN A 73 -7.71 -24.52 -1.00
N PRO A 74 -8.94 -24.66 -1.53
CA PRO A 74 -10.15 -24.56 -0.72
C PRO A 74 -10.17 -25.64 0.37
N ALA A 75 -10.99 -25.42 1.41
CA ALA A 75 -11.13 -26.34 2.54
C ALA A 75 -11.42 -27.77 2.05
N GLY A 76 -10.66 -28.74 2.56
CA GLY A 76 -10.73 -30.16 2.15
C GLY A 76 -9.68 -30.61 1.14
N PHE A 77 -8.87 -29.70 0.59
CA PHE A 77 -7.75 -29.99 -0.33
C PHE A 77 -6.40 -29.45 0.18
N GLU A 78 -6.27 -29.28 1.50
CA GLU A 78 -5.10 -28.69 2.16
C GLU A 78 -3.83 -29.52 1.99
N SER A 79 -3.97 -30.83 1.80
CA SER A 79 -2.85 -31.77 1.60
C SER A 79 -2.19 -31.67 0.22
N ASP A 80 -2.85 -31.02 -0.74
CA ASP A 80 -2.34 -30.86 -2.09
C ASP A 80 -1.40 -29.65 -2.20
N LYS A 81 -0.50 -29.66 -3.20
CA LYS A 81 0.37 -28.53 -3.49
C LYS A 81 -0.49 -27.25 -3.66
N PRO A 82 -0.04 -26.08 -3.13
CA PRO A 82 -0.76 -24.83 -3.29
C PRO A 82 -1.11 -24.57 -4.75
N PHE A 83 -2.29 -23.99 -4.98
CA PHE A 83 -2.80 -23.73 -6.32
C PHE A 83 -1.86 -22.83 -7.12
N ALA A 84 -1.36 -21.77 -6.49
CA ALA A 84 -0.37 -20.88 -7.08
C ALA A 84 0.50 -20.26 -5.98
N THR A 85 1.78 -20.07 -6.29
CA THR A 85 2.72 -19.32 -5.47
C THR A 85 3.36 -18.25 -6.34
N ALA A 86 3.41 -17.02 -5.84
CA ALA A 86 4.12 -15.92 -6.46
C ALA A 86 5.19 -15.42 -5.48
N GLU A 87 6.45 -15.53 -5.88
CA GLU A 87 7.57 -15.02 -5.07
C GLU A 87 7.52 -13.50 -4.94
N HIS A 88 7.04 -12.81 -5.97
CA HIS A 88 6.97 -11.35 -6.00
C HIS A 88 5.75 -10.86 -6.79
N LEU A 89 4.87 -10.10 -6.14
CA LEU A 89 3.76 -9.38 -6.76
C LEU A 89 3.96 -7.88 -6.61
N THR A 90 4.04 -7.16 -7.72
CA THR A 90 4.17 -5.70 -7.73
C THR A 90 2.91 -5.06 -8.31
N ALA A 91 2.34 -4.10 -7.59
CA ALA A 91 1.26 -3.24 -8.05
C ALA A 91 1.74 -1.78 -8.02
N ASP A 92 1.84 -1.17 -9.19
CA ASP A 92 2.24 0.22 -9.36
C ASP A 92 0.99 1.09 -9.53
N VAL A 93 0.80 2.04 -8.61
CA VAL A 93 -0.31 2.99 -8.64
C VAL A 93 0.24 4.40 -8.88
N GLU A 94 -0.05 4.95 -10.06
CA GLU A 94 0.26 6.34 -10.37
C GLU A 94 -0.77 7.27 -9.72
N ALA A 95 -0.49 7.71 -8.50
CA ALA A 95 -1.37 8.61 -7.76
C ALA A 95 -1.66 9.93 -8.51
N LEU A 96 -0.74 10.38 -9.37
CA LEU A 96 -0.89 11.60 -10.18
C LEU A 96 -1.89 11.46 -11.33
N THR A 97 -2.04 10.25 -11.87
CA THR A 97 -2.95 9.99 -12.99
C THR A 97 -4.38 9.84 -12.47
N PHE A 98 -4.54 9.21 -11.30
CA PHE A 98 -5.85 9.02 -10.65
C PHE A 98 -6.56 10.34 -10.24
N ILE A 99 -5.81 11.41 -9.96
CA ILE A 99 -6.39 12.73 -9.63
C ILE A 99 -6.82 13.50 -10.89
N LYS A 100 -6.29 13.15 -12.07
CA LYS A 100 -6.54 13.89 -13.31
C LYS A 100 -7.77 13.41 -14.07
N GLU A 101 -8.31 12.25 -13.74
CA GLU A 101 -9.42 11.59 -14.42
C GLU A 101 -10.75 11.61 -13.63
N ARG A 102 -10.86 12.45 -12.60
CA ARG A 102 -12.10 12.68 -11.86
C ARG A 102 -12.60 14.11 -12.02
#